data_AF-A0A497JAL1-F1
#
_entry.id   AF-A0A497JAL1-F1
#
_cell.length_a   1.000
_cell.length_b   1.000
_cell.length_c   1.000
_cell.angle_alpha   90.00
_cell.angle_beta   90.00
_cell.angle_gamma   90.00
#
_symmetry.space_group_name_H-M   'P 1'
#
loop_
_entity.id
_entity.type
_entity.pdbx_description
1 polymer ?
#
loop_
_entity_poly.entity_id
_entity_poly.type
_entity_poly.pdbx_seq_one_letter_code
_entity_poly.pdbx_strand_id
1 'polypeptide(L)'
;MVTEFDMYPKVKECLRKRFPASDGWEIKHRDRRSSYEPDFVVERRIGGRIERVIVEVKAECKVTRNHISQINEYAKKLAGSNVRIVKKILVVPAHANTSIVPPDIEKIYLKSFYCK
;
A
#
# COMPACT_ATOMS: atom_id res chain seq x y z
N MET A 1 18.29 -10.70 6.17
CA MET A 1 17.29 -9.79 6.74
C MET A 1 16.15 -9.72 5.73
N VAL A 2 14.89 -9.84 6.15
CA VAL A 2 13.75 -9.71 5.23
C VAL A 2 13.68 -8.28 4.73
N THR A 3 13.55 -8.09 3.42
CA THR A 3 13.35 -6.80 2.77
C THR A 3 11.89 -6.63 2.35
N GLU A 4 11.49 -5.40 2.02
CA GLU A 4 10.16 -5.14 1.45
C GLU A 4 9.93 -5.93 0.15
N PHE A 5 10.96 -6.06 -0.68
CA PHE A 5 10.90 -6.81 -1.94
C PHE A 5 10.59 -8.30 -1.74
N ASP A 6 11.07 -8.91 -0.66
CA ASP A 6 10.76 -10.31 -0.34
C ASP A 6 9.26 -10.49 -0.02
N MET A 7 8.60 -9.45 0.48
CA MET A 7 7.18 -9.45 0.82
C MET A 7 6.29 -9.24 -0.41
N TYR A 8 6.78 -8.56 -1.45
CA TYR A 8 6.00 -8.11 -2.61
C TYR A 8 5.18 -9.19 -3.32
N PRO A 9 5.68 -10.43 -3.57
CA PRO A 9 4.86 -11.48 -4.18
C PRO A 9 3.60 -11.76 -3.36
N LYS A 10 3.75 -11.84 -2.03
CA LYS A 10 2.62 -12.09 -1.14
C LYS A 10 1.68 -10.91 -1.03
N VAL A 11 2.22 -9.69 -1.04
CA VAL A 11 1.42 -8.46 -1.13
C VAL A 11 0.57 -8.47 -2.40
N LYS A 12 1.17 -8.77 -3.55
CA LYS A 12 0.47 -8.81 -4.84
C LYS A 12 -0.66 -9.84 -4.86
N GLU A 13 -0.46 -11.02 -4.28
CA GLU A 13 -1.53 -12.01 -4.09
C GLU A 13 -2.68 -11.47 -3.23
N CYS A 14 -2.37 -10.86 -2.09
CA CYS A 14 -3.36 -10.27 -1.19
C CYS A 14 -4.14 -9.13 -1.86
N LEU A 15 -3.44 -8.23 -2.56
CA LEU A 15 -4.06 -7.15 -3.31
C LEU A 15 -4.93 -7.67 -4.44
N ARG A 16 -4.48 -8.66 -5.22
CA ARG A 16 -5.28 -9.21 -6.33
C ARG A 16 -6.56 -9.88 -5.85
N LYS A 17 -6.56 -10.52 -4.68
CA LYS A 17 -7.77 -11.09 -4.06
C LYS A 17 -8.76 -10.01 -3.61
N ARG A 18 -8.26 -8.86 -3.13
CA ARG A 18 -9.09 -7.75 -2.63
C ARG A 18 -9.54 -6.78 -3.72
N PHE A 19 -8.76 -6.69 -4.80
CA PHE A 19 -8.97 -5.80 -5.94
C PHE A 19 -8.90 -6.64 -7.23
N PRO A 20 -9.98 -7.39 -7.54
CA PRO A 20 -10.00 -8.28 -8.67
C PRO A 20 -9.85 -7.53 -9.99
N ALA A 21 -9.12 -8.14 -10.95
CA ALA A 21 -9.03 -7.60 -12.31
C ALA A 21 -10.40 -7.58 -13.01
N SER A 22 -11.29 -8.54 -12.67
CA SER A 22 -12.68 -8.61 -13.16
C SER A 22 -13.48 -7.35 -12.86
N ASP A 23 -13.11 -6.62 -11.81
CA ASP A 23 -13.79 -5.41 -11.35
C ASP A 23 -13.09 -4.14 -11.87
N GLY A 24 -12.18 -4.30 -12.83
CA GLY A 24 -11.43 -3.22 -13.47
C GLY A 24 -10.22 -2.71 -12.69
N TRP A 25 -9.78 -3.41 -11.63
CA TRP A 25 -8.60 -3.01 -10.85
C TRP A 25 -7.28 -3.45 -11.47
N GLU A 26 -6.41 -2.47 -11.71
CA GLU A 26 -5.02 -2.64 -12.10
C GLU A 26 -4.11 -2.51 -10.87
N ILE A 27 -3.09 -3.36 -10.76
CA ILE A 27 -2.06 -3.27 -9.71
C ILE A 27 -0.76 -2.85 -10.38
N LYS A 28 -0.32 -1.63 -10.08
CA LYS A 28 0.95 -1.05 -10.54
C LYS A 28 1.97 -1.17 -9.40
N HIS A 29 3.18 -1.56 -9.75
CA HIS A 29 4.31 -1.59 -8.82
C HIS A 29 5.25 -0.43 -9.12
N ARG A 30 6.00 0.01 -8.13
CA ARG A 30 7.01 1.06 -8.28
C ARG A 30 7.98 0.79 -9.44
N ASP A 31 8.12 1.77 -10.34
CA ASP A 31 9.23 1.73 -11.31
C ASP A 31 10.50 2.29 -10.63
N ARG A 32 11.60 1.54 -10.69
CA ARG A 32 12.86 1.85 -9.95
C ARG A 32 13.52 3.16 -10.40
N ARG A 33 13.01 3.80 -11.46
CA ARG A 33 13.53 5.05 -12.01
C ARG A 33 13.03 6.30 -11.28
N SER A 34 11.97 6.20 -10.47
CA SER A 34 11.40 7.33 -9.74
C SER A 34 11.63 7.20 -8.21
N SER A 35 12.11 8.29 -7.60
CA SER A 35 12.22 8.40 -6.15
C SER A 35 10.87 8.67 -5.46
N TYR A 36 9.82 8.96 -6.23
CA TYR A 36 8.57 9.50 -5.71
C TYR A 36 7.34 8.61 -5.98
N GLU A 37 7.48 7.30 -5.88
CA GLU A 37 6.35 6.36 -6.08
C GLU A 37 6.13 5.46 -4.87
N PRO A 38 4.87 5.17 -4.51
CA PRO A 38 4.55 4.12 -3.55
C PRO A 38 5.01 2.74 -4.02
N ASP A 39 5.14 1.79 -3.09
CA ASP A 39 5.44 0.40 -3.44
C ASP A 39 4.43 -0.19 -4.43
N PHE A 40 3.13 0.04 -4.16
CA PHE A 40 2.07 -0.26 -5.11
C PHE A 40 1.02 0.82 -5.19
N VAL A 41 0.46 0.99 -6.39
CA VAL A 41 -0.77 1.73 -6.64
C VAL A 41 -1.77 0.75 -7.23
N VAL A 42 -2.91 0.58 -6.55
CA VAL A 42 -4.04 -0.15 -7.15
C VAL A 42 -5.02 0.89 -7.67
N GLU A 43 -5.40 0.81 -8.94
CA GLU A 43 -6.30 1.79 -9.52
C GLU A 43 -7.35 1.19 -10.44
N ARG A 44 -8.49 1.85 -10.55
CA ARG A 44 -9.51 1.55 -11.56
C ARG A 44 -10.11 2.83 -12.09
N ARG A 45 -10.67 2.76 -13.30
CA ARG A 45 -11.47 3.82 -13.88
C ARG A 45 -12.96 3.49 -13.74
N ILE A 46 -13.72 4.39 -13.14
CA ILE A 46 -15.16 4.25 -12.96
C ILE A 46 -15.83 5.61 -13.07
N GLY A 47 -16.88 5.72 -13.90
CA GLY A 47 -17.64 6.95 -14.08
C GLY A 47 -16.80 8.18 -14.44
N GLY A 48 -15.81 8.01 -15.32
CA GLY A 48 -14.91 9.11 -15.74
C GLY A 48 -13.89 9.55 -14.68
N ARG A 49 -13.85 8.90 -13.51
CA ARG A 49 -12.89 9.17 -12.43
C ARG A 49 -11.94 7.99 -12.25
N ILE A 50 -10.76 8.28 -11.71
CA ILE A 50 -9.79 7.27 -11.28
C ILE A 50 -9.94 7.09 -9.77
N GLU A 51 -10.18 5.87 -9.33
CA GLU A 51 -10.05 5.50 -7.92
C GLU A 51 -8.67 4.90 -7.69
N ARG A 52 -7.98 5.34 -6.64
CA ARG A 52 -6.65 4.84 -6.27
C ARG A 52 -6.61 4.35 -4.84
N VAL A 53 -5.87 3.26 -4.66
CA VAL A 53 -5.43 2.76 -3.37
C VAL A 53 -3.91 2.88 -3.32
N ILE A 54 -3.42 3.59 -2.30
CA ILE A 54 -1.99 3.72 -2.06
C ILE A 54 -1.56 2.60 -1.11
N VAL A 55 -0.53 1.85 -1.47
CA VAL A 55 -0.03 0.74 -0.66
C VAL A 55 1.46 0.92 -0.40
N GLU A 56 1.82 0.95 0.88
CA GLU A 56 3.21 0.90 1.35
C GLU A 56 3.45 -0.41 2.08
N VAL A 57 4.62 -1.00 1.85
CA VAL A 57 5.13 -2.20 2.50
C VAL A 57 6.27 -1.78 3.39
N LYS A 58 6.29 -2.25 4.64
CA LYS A 58 7.40 -2.00 5.57
C LYS A 58 7.82 -3.31 6.21
N ALA A 59 9.04 -3.76 5.95
CA ALA A 59 9.61 -4.98 6.51
C ALA A 59 10.14 -4.78 7.95
N GLU A 60 9.47 -3.95 8.75
CA GLU A 60 9.90 -3.54 10.08
C GLU A 60 8.91 -3.99 11.16
N CYS A 61 9.43 -4.25 12.35
CA CYS A 61 8.63 -4.69 13.49
C CYS A 61 7.95 -3.58 14.28
N LYS A 62 8.22 -2.34 13.93
CA LYS A 62 7.59 -1.17 14.54
C LYS A 62 7.35 -0.13 13.47
N VAL A 63 6.08 0.24 13.30
CA VAL A 63 5.73 1.36 12.42
C VAL A 63 6.14 2.66 13.10
N THR A 64 6.72 3.56 12.31
CA THR A 64 7.16 4.88 12.75
C THR A 64 6.23 5.98 12.22
N ARG A 65 6.31 7.18 12.80
CA ARG A 65 5.60 8.35 12.27
C ARG A 65 6.03 8.67 10.83
N ASN A 66 7.28 8.39 10.48
CA ASN A 66 7.78 8.63 9.13
C ASN A 66 7.06 7.76 8.09
N HIS A 67 6.74 6.49 8.41
CA HIS A 67 5.96 5.63 7.50
C HIS A 67 4.55 6.16 7.28
N ILE A 68 3.93 6.70 8.33
CA ILE A 68 2.59 7.31 8.27
C ILE A 68 2.64 8.61 7.44
N SER A 69 3.66 9.45 7.66
CA SER A 69 3.86 10.66 6.87
C SER A 69 4.07 10.32 5.38
N GLN A 70 4.91 9.32 5.09
CA GLN A 70 5.21 8.88 3.72
C GLN A 70 3.94 8.47 2.96
N ILE A 71 3.12 7.57 3.50
CA ILE A 71 1.91 7.12 2.82
C ILE A 71 0.89 8.26 2.64
N ASN A 72 0.81 9.19 3.60
CA ASN A 72 -0.04 10.37 3.50
C ASN A 72 0.45 11.36 2.44
N GLU A 73 1.76 11.57 2.34
CA GLU A 73 2.36 12.40 1.31
C GLU A 73 2.08 11.83 -0.08
N TYR A 74 2.27 10.53 -0.27
CA TYR A 74 1.93 9.88 -1.55
C TYR A 74 0.44 10.03 -1.89
N ALA A 75 -0.45 9.78 -0.93
CA ALA A 75 -1.88 9.97 -1.13
C ALA A 75 -2.21 11.41 -1.54
N LYS A 76 -1.58 12.41 -0.89
CA LYS A 76 -1.78 13.82 -1.21
C LYS A 76 -1.30 14.16 -2.63
N LYS A 77 -0.11 13.70 -3.02
CA LYS A 77 0.48 14.05 -4.33
C LYS A 77 -0.12 13.26 -5.50
N LEU A 78 -0.65 12.06 -5.24
CA LEU A 78 -1.31 11.22 -6.26
C LEU A 78 -2.83 11.46 -6.36
N ALA A 79 -3.39 12.29 -5.47
CA ALA A 79 -4.73 12.83 -5.63
C ALA A 79 -4.76 13.92 -6.72
N GLY A 80 -5.95 14.23 -7.24
CA GLY A 80 -6.13 15.27 -8.25
C GLY A 80 -7.60 15.45 -8.61
N SER A 81 -7.90 16.39 -9.52
CA SER A 81 -9.27 16.72 -9.94
C SER A 81 -10.10 15.52 -10.38
N ASN A 82 -9.46 14.57 -11.08
CA ASN A 82 -10.10 13.35 -11.58
C ASN A 82 -9.66 12.08 -10.84
N VAL A 83 -8.92 12.22 -9.72
CA VAL A 83 -8.35 11.09 -8.98
C VAL A 83 -8.78 11.13 -7.52
N ARG A 84 -9.52 10.10 -7.09
CA ARG A 84 -9.93 9.90 -5.70
C ARG A 84 -9.07 8.83 -5.04
N ILE A 85 -8.37 9.19 -3.96
CA ILE A 85 -7.76 8.19 -3.07
C ILE A 85 -8.87 7.56 -2.24
N VAL A 86 -9.18 6.30 -2.49
CA VAL A 86 -10.26 5.58 -1.78
C VAL A 86 -9.73 4.82 -0.57
N LYS A 87 -8.46 4.42 -0.56
CA LYS A 87 -7.81 3.74 0.56
C LYS A 87 -6.32 4.03 0.64
N LYS A 88 -5.79 3.95 1.86
CA LYS A 88 -4.36 3.86 2.17
C LYS A 88 -4.13 2.56 2.90
N ILE A 89 -3.17 1.76 2.46
CA ILE A 89 -2.89 0.45 3.03
C ILE A 89 -1.42 0.41 3.44
N LEU A 90 -1.18 0.07 4.71
CA LEU A 90 0.14 -0.25 5.22
C LEU A 90 0.26 -1.76 5.41
N VAL A 91 1.21 -2.37 4.73
CA VAL A 91 1.49 -3.81 4.80
C VAL A 91 2.73 -4.04 5.65
N VAL A 92 2.61 -4.92 6.64
CA VAL A 92 3.67 -5.21 7.63
C VAL A 92 3.77 -6.72 7.92
N PRO A 93 4.88 -7.20 8.48
CA PRO A 93 4.98 -8.54 9.04
C PRO A 93 3.93 -8.77 10.15
N ALA A 94 3.56 -10.03 10.36
CA ALA A 94 2.80 -10.44 11.53
C ALA A 94 3.49 -9.99 12.83
N HIS A 95 2.69 -9.58 13.81
CA HIS A 95 3.11 -9.07 15.12
C HIS A 95 3.88 -7.75 15.10
N ALA A 96 4.03 -7.08 13.94
CA ALA A 96 4.58 -5.73 13.92
C ALA A 96 3.71 -4.77 14.77
N ASN A 97 4.38 -3.89 15.53
CA ASN A 97 3.70 -2.88 16.32
C ASN A 97 3.20 -1.74 15.41
N THR A 98 1.87 -1.65 15.28
CA THR A 98 1.18 -0.63 14.48
C THR A 98 0.28 0.28 15.34
N SER A 99 0.52 0.35 16.65
CA SER A 99 -0.36 1.07 17.60
C SER A 99 -0.55 2.55 17.24
N ILE A 100 0.45 3.16 16.60
CA ILE A 100 0.43 4.56 16.17
C ILE A 100 -0.28 4.80 14.83
N VAL A 101 -0.67 3.74 14.11
CA VAL A 101 -1.28 3.86 12.77
C VAL A 101 -2.74 4.30 12.92
N PRO A 102 -3.12 5.45 12.33
CA PRO A 102 -4.46 6.00 12.47
C PRO A 102 -5.51 5.14 11.72
N PRO A 103 -6.80 5.24 12.08
CA PRO A 103 -7.86 4.39 11.52
C PRO A 103 -8.10 4.51 10.01
N ASP A 104 -7.72 5.64 9.42
CA ASP A 104 -7.86 5.92 7.98
C ASP A 104 -6.74 5.27 7.13
N ILE A 105 -5.79 4.60 7.77
CA ILE A 105 -4.79 3.73 7.13
C ILE A 105 -5.10 2.29 7.50
N GLU A 106 -5.54 1.53 6.50
CA GLU A 106 -5.83 0.12 6.65
C GLU A 106 -4.52 -0.68 6.82
N LYS A 107 -4.53 -1.67 7.72
CA LYS A 107 -3.36 -2.50 8.01
C LYS A 107 -3.54 -3.90 7.44
N ILE A 108 -2.52 -4.40 6.75
CA ILE A 108 -2.45 -5.81 6.34
C ILE A 108 -1.23 -6.44 7.00
N TYR A 109 -1.45 -7.50 7.77
CA TYR A 109 -0.39 -8.32 8.35
C TYR A 109 -0.15 -9.53 7.48
N LEU A 110 1.06 -9.68 6.95
CA LEU A 110 1.45 -10.87 6.20
C LEU A 110 1.84 -11.99 7.15
N LYS A 111 1.01 -13.03 7.26
CA LYS A 111 1.27 -14.18 8.15
C LYS A 111 2.55 -14.94 7.84
N SER A 112 3.04 -14.86 6.60
CA SER A 112 4.26 -15.55 6.14
C SER A 112 5.56 -14.87 6.61
N PHE A 113 5.47 -13.66 7.16
CA PHE A 113 6.61 -12.89 7.68
C PHE A 113 6.28 -12.50 9.12
N TYR A 114 7.17 -12.72 10.07
CA TYR A 114 6.88 -12.46 11.47
C TYR A 114 8.00 -11.66 12.14
N CYS A 115 7.58 -10.79 13.05
CA CYS A 115 8.45 -10.16 14.01
C CYS A 115 8.66 -11.08 15.20
N LYS A 116 9.91 -11.16 15.65
CA LYS A 116 10.29 -11.85 16.88
C LYS A 116 10.07 -10.93 18.07
#